data_AF-A0A0F5J8V4-F1
#
_entry.id   AF-A0A0F5J8V4-F1
#
_cell.length_a   1.000
_cell.length_b   1.000
_cell.length_c   1.000
_cell.angle_alpha   90.00
_cell.angle_beta   90.00
_cell.angle_gamma   90.00
#
_symmetry.space_group_name_H-M   'P 1'
#
loop_
_entity.id
_entity.type
_entity.pdbx_description
1 polymer ?
#
loop_
_entity_poly.entity_id
_entity_poly.type
_entity_poly.pdbx_seq_one_letter_code
_entity_poly.pdbx_strand_id
1 'polypeptide(L)'
;MDHSDLLFRKAEEADITRIWEIIKQAKAQMRRLNSHQWDENYPALENIAKDIQSGDGYVFCNKDNIAVTYGVISFDGEPAYKEIDGKWTNDLPYMVVHRLAVAEEMKRQGLAKRFMLQAEEVSRSKGVYEFRIDTNFDNQYMLRLIDSLGFSYSGEVPYRGEKRKAFEKSIRPHSSSFGIPGYTIREAIYEDAEIIYEAIDKHREDLRIWLPFVDGLNCVADEQSFLESTLKVPYKERDVVYIIEKGFAICGLIGFHFSDRTNHRTEIGYWLLPEYRGKGVITRAVHYLCEWAFFEKDFNRIQIRCAVGNQPSNAIPLRLGFTLEGTERDGELLSSGEYTDINVYSLLRKELK
;
A
#
# COMPACT_ATOMS: atom_id res chain seq x y z
N MET A 1 22.73 -23.73 7.06
CA MET A 1 22.76 -22.79 8.19
C MET A 1 21.35 -22.27 8.33
N ASP A 2 20.83 -22.13 9.55
CA ASP A 2 19.57 -21.44 9.75
C ASP A 2 19.75 -20.00 9.25
N HIS A 3 18.97 -19.59 8.25
CA HIS A 3 19.15 -18.32 7.56
C HIS A 3 18.32 -17.20 8.21
N SER A 4 17.78 -17.46 9.40
CA SER A 4 17.12 -16.51 10.31
C SER A 4 18.05 -15.37 10.77
N ASP A 5 19.37 -15.54 10.65
CA ASP A 5 20.40 -14.59 11.13
C ASP A 5 20.83 -13.50 10.13
N LEU A 6 20.14 -13.31 9.00
CA LEU A 6 20.49 -12.24 8.05
C LEU A 6 19.75 -10.94 8.36
N LEU A 7 20.50 -9.85 8.54
CA LEU A 7 19.97 -8.52 8.76
C LEU A 7 19.70 -7.81 7.43
N PHE A 8 18.45 -7.42 7.17
CA PHE A 8 18.10 -6.54 6.05
C PHE A 8 18.21 -5.07 6.49
N ARG A 9 19.00 -4.26 5.80
CA ARG A 9 19.15 -2.84 6.09
C ARG A 9 19.50 -2.02 4.85
N LYS A 10 19.41 -0.70 4.96
CA LYS A 10 20.02 0.21 3.98
C LYS A 10 21.53 -0.04 3.91
N ALA A 11 22.06 0.05 2.70
CA ALA A 11 23.48 0.02 2.45
C ALA A 11 24.13 1.31 2.96
N GLU A 12 25.35 1.20 3.47
CA GLU A 12 26.14 2.31 3.99
C GLU A 12 27.44 2.45 3.18
N GLU A 13 28.15 3.59 3.31
CA GLU A 13 29.42 3.80 2.59
C GLU A 13 30.45 2.71 2.88
N ALA A 14 30.47 2.18 4.11
CA ALA A 14 31.34 1.08 4.51
C ALA A 14 31.08 -0.22 3.74
N ASP A 15 29.89 -0.40 3.16
CA ASP A 15 29.54 -1.59 2.36
C ASP A 15 30.03 -1.50 0.92
N ILE A 16 30.43 -0.31 0.41
CA ILE A 16 30.70 -0.07 -1.01
C ILE A 16 31.71 -1.07 -1.58
N THR A 17 32.83 -1.28 -0.89
CA THR A 17 33.88 -2.20 -1.35
C THR A 17 33.32 -3.62 -1.52
N ARG A 18 32.52 -4.08 -0.55
CA ARG A 18 31.94 -5.42 -0.57
C ARG A 18 30.83 -5.55 -1.61
N ILE A 19 29.96 -4.55 -1.73
CA ILE A 19 28.93 -4.49 -2.77
C ILE A 19 29.58 -4.54 -4.15
N TRP A 20 30.68 -3.82 -4.35
CA TRP A 20 31.39 -3.84 -5.62
C TRP A 20 31.95 -5.22 -5.98
N GLU A 21 32.44 -5.98 -4.99
CA GLU A 21 32.81 -7.39 -5.20
C GLU A 21 31.62 -8.24 -5.66
N ILE A 22 30.47 -8.11 -5.00
CA ILE A 22 29.24 -8.84 -5.35
C ILE A 22 28.80 -8.50 -6.78
N ILE A 23 28.86 -7.22 -7.17
CA ILE A 23 28.53 -6.78 -8.53
C ILE A 23 29.52 -7.36 -9.55
N LYS A 24 30.83 -7.38 -9.25
CA LYS A 24 31.83 -8.02 -10.13
C LYS A 24 31.56 -9.52 -10.30
N GLN A 25 31.21 -10.22 -9.22
CA GLN A 25 30.83 -11.65 -9.27
C GLN A 25 29.59 -11.86 -10.15
N ALA A 26 28.57 -10.99 -10.04
CA ALA A 26 27.37 -11.05 -10.86
C ALA A 26 27.67 -10.77 -12.35
N LYS A 27 28.48 -9.75 -12.67
CA LYS A 27 28.94 -9.47 -14.04
C LYS A 27 29.69 -10.66 -14.64
N ALA A 28 30.61 -11.27 -13.89
CA ALA A 28 31.36 -12.44 -14.33
C ALA A 28 30.42 -13.64 -14.62
N GLN A 29 29.38 -13.83 -13.80
CA GLN A 29 28.37 -14.85 -14.04
C GLN A 29 27.55 -14.56 -15.30
N MET A 30 27.08 -13.33 -15.50
CA MET A 30 26.29 -12.96 -16.69
C MET A 30 27.07 -13.23 -17.98
N ARG A 31 28.37 -12.91 -18.00
CA ARG A 31 29.26 -13.24 -19.12
C ARG A 31 29.34 -14.74 -19.40
N ARG A 32 29.45 -15.58 -18.35
CA ARG A 32 29.46 -17.05 -18.51
C ARG A 32 28.13 -17.59 -19.06
N LEU A 33 27.04 -16.88 -18.84
CA LEU A 33 25.70 -17.25 -19.30
C LEU A 33 25.31 -16.57 -20.62
N ASN A 34 26.24 -15.86 -21.28
CA ASN A 34 25.97 -15.03 -22.46
C ASN A 34 24.80 -14.05 -22.28
N SER A 35 24.61 -13.54 -21.06
CA SER A 35 23.60 -12.52 -20.78
C SER A 35 24.22 -11.13 -20.85
N HIS A 36 23.58 -10.23 -21.60
CA HIS A 36 24.05 -8.86 -21.84
C HIS A 36 23.38 -7.82 -20.92
N GLN A 37 22.74 -8.26 -19.82
CA GLN A 37 21.98 -7.35 -18.95
C GLN A 37 22.88 -6.31 -18.27
N TRP A 38 24.07 -6.70 -17.82
CA TRP A 38 25.12 -5.82 -17.28
C TRP A 38 26.40 -5.96 -18.10
N ASP A 39 27.07 -4.84 -18.35
CA ASP A 39 28.27 -4.75 -19.17
C ASP A 39 29.50 -4.32 -18.35
N GLU A 40 30.61 -4.01 -19.00
CA GLU A 40 31.83 -3.58 -18.31
C GLU A 40 31.63 -2.24 -17.57
N ASN A 41 30.83 -1.34 -18.15
CA ASN A 41 30.61 0.03 -17.71
C ASN A 41 29.42 0.19 -16.76
N TYR A 42 28.53 -0.80 -16.66
CA TYR A 42 27.32 -0.71 -15.84
C TYR A 42 26.92 -2.05 -15.20
N PRO A 43 26.58 -2.08 -13.89
CA PRO A 43 26.71 -0.99 -12.92
C PRO A 43 28.18 -0.64 -12.65
N ALA A 44 28.47 0.64 -12.43
CA ALA A 44 29.78 1.16 -12.02
C ALA A 44 29.78 1.49 -10.53
N LEU A 45 30.98 1.76 -9.97
CA LEU A 45 31.14 2.12 -8.56
C LEU A 45 30.39 3.40 -8.22
N GLU A 46 30.36 4.36 -9.15
CA GLU A 46 29.67 5.63 -9.02
C GLU A 46 28.14 5.44 -8.94
N ASN A 47 27.61 4.42 -9.62
CA ASN A 47 26.19 4.08 -9.49
C ASN A 47 25.87 3.58 -8.09
N ILE A 48 26.70 2.69 -7.54
CA ILE A 48 26.53 2.16 -6.18
C ILE A 48 26.62 3.29 -5.14
N ALA A 49 27.62 4.17 -5.28
CA ALA A 49 27.77 5.32 -4.38
C ALA A 49 26.54 6.25 -4.44
N LYS A 50 26.00 6.52 -5.63
CA LYS A 50 24.80 7.33 -5.81
C LYS A 50 23.56 6.67 -5.17
N ASP A 51 23.38 5.36 -5.37
CA ASP A 51 22.25 4.59 -4.79
C ASP A 51 22.26 4.63 -3.25
N ILE A 52 23.45 4.59 -2.65
CA ILE A 52 23.63 4.70 -1.19
C ILE A 52 23.33 6.12 -0.74
N GLN A 53 23.83 7.12 -1.48
CA GLN A 53 23.61 8.53 -1.15
C GLN A 53 22.13 8.94 -1.25
N SER A 54 21.38 8.41 -2.23
CA SER A 54 19.92 8.63 -2.33
C SER A 54 19.14 7.82 -1.30
N GLY A 55 19.77 6.84 -0.66
CA GLY A 55 19.16 6.00 0.37
C GLY A 55 18.29 4.88 -0.19
N ASP A 56 18.52 4.48 -1.44
CA ASP A 56 17.78 3.45 -2.18
C ASP A 56 18.51 2.11 -2.24
N GLY A 57 19.80 2.07 -1.89
CA GLY A 57 20.58 0.84 -1.79
C GLY A 57 20.28 0.05 -0.52
N TYR A 58 20.08 -1.27 -0.64
CA TYR A 58 19.83 -2.19 0.47
C TYR A 58 20.69 -3.44 0.36
N VAL A 59 21.00 -4.02 1.53
CA VAL A 59 21.79 -5.25 1.67
C VAL A 59 21.13 -6.19 2.67
N PHE A 60 21.31 -7.50 2.46
CA PHE A 60 21.37 -8.43 3.57
C PHE A 60 22.81 -8.51 4.07
N CYS A 61 22.97 -8.50 5.39
CA CYS A 61 24.23 -8.75 6.06
C CYS A 61 24.21 -10.07 6.81
N ASN A 62 25.34 -10.75 6.86
CA ASN A 62 25.53 -11.89 7.76
C ASN A 62 25.70 -11.42 9.22
N LYS A 63 25.87 -12.37 10.15
CA LYS A 63 26.09 -12.12 11.58
C LYS A 63 27.28 -11.21 11.90
N ASP A 64 28.25 -11.12 11.00
CA ASP A 64 29.44 -10.28 11.13
C ASP A 64 29.25 -8.89 10.46
N ASN A 65 27.98 -8.55 10.15
CA ASN A 65 27.54 -7.34 9.44
C ASN A 65 28.10 -7.18 8.01
N ILE A 66 28.60 -8.26 7.40
CA ILE A 66 29.16 -8.23 6.03
C ILE A 66 28.03 -8.42 5.02
N ALA A 67 27.94 -7.50 4.05
CA ALA A 67 26.97 -7.60 2.96
C ALA A 67 27.13 -8.89 2.13
N VAL A 68 26.00 -9.57 1.92
CA VAL A 68 25.88 -10.81 1.13
C VAL A 68 24.92 -10.67 -0.06
N THR A 69 24.16 -9.58 -0.12
CA THR A 69 23.37 -9.18 -1.30
C THR A 69 23.53 -7.68 -1.51
N TYR A 70 23.16 -7.22 -2.70
CA TYR A 70 22.91 -5.81 -2.98
C TYR A 70 21.70 -5.69 -3.89
N GLY A 71 20.86 -4.69 -3.66
CA GLY A 71 19.80 -4.32 -4.58
C GLY A 71 19.32 -2.91 -4.27
N VAL A 72 18.68 -2.29 -5.26
CA VAL A 72 18.18 -0.93 -5.19
C VAL A 72 16.67 -0.97 -5.20
N ILE A 73 16.03 -0.33 -4.23
CA ILE A 73 14.58 -0.19 -4.13
C ILE A 73 14.23 1.26 -4.42
N SER A 74 13.68 1.52 -5.59
CA SER A 74 13.37 2.88 -6.08
C SER A 74 11.87 3.12 -6.16
N PHE A 75 11.46 4.36 -5.92
CA PHE A 75 10.08 4.86 -6.05
C PHE A 75 9.97 6.02 -7.07
N ASP A 76 11.05 6.35 -7.76
CA ASP A 76 11.11 7.47 -8.73
C ASP A 76 10.56 7.09 -10.11
N GLY A 77 10.08 5.85 -10.25
CA GLY A 77 9.66 5.24 -11.50
C GLY A 77 10.82 4.82 -12.40
N GLU A 78 10.48 4.26 -13.55
CA GLU A 78 11.42 3.85 -14.60
C GLU A 78 10.97 4.48 -15.93
N PRO A 79 11.74 5.42 -16.51
CA PRO A 79 11.38 6.09 -17.76
C PRO A 79 11.00 5.13 -18.90
N ALA A 80 11.67 3.96 -18.99
CA ALA A 80 11.35 2.94 -19.99
C ALA A 80 9.90 2.44 -19.91
N TYR A 81 9.27 2.48 -18.73
CA TYR A 81 7.93 1.94 -18.53
C TYR A 81 6.83 2.82 -19.12
N LYS A 82 7.15 4.07 -19.53
CA LYS A 82 6.23 4.99 -20.22
C LYS A 82 5.92 4.56 -21.66
N GLU A 83 6.81 3.77 -22.26
CA GLU A 83 6.74 3.34 -23.67
C GLU A 83 6.43 1.83 -23.78
N ILE A 84 5.66 1.28 -22.84
CA ILE A 84 5.32 -0.15 -22.85
C ILE A 84 4.48 -0.53 -24.08
N ASP A 85 4.91 -1.58 -24.77
CA ASP A 85 4.13 -2.34 -25.75
C ASP A 85 3.31 -3.39 -24.97
N GLY A 86 2.14 -2.96 -24.51
CA GLY A 86 1.33 -3.66 -23.52
C GLY A 86 0.49 -2.68 -22.71
N LYS A 87 0.14 -3.04 -21.47
CA LYS A 87 -0.63 -2.16 -20.59
C LYS A 87 -0.37 -2.47 -19.12
N TRP A 88 -0.12 -1.42 -18.34
CA TRP A 88 -0.15 -1.48 -16.87
C TRP A 88 -1.59 -1.42 -16.36
N THR A 89 -1.87 -2.10 -15.25
CA THR A 89 -3.23 -2.18 -14.69
C THR A 89 -3.77 -0.79 -14.27
N ASN A 90 -2.90 0.08 -13.76
CA ASN A 90 -3.21 1.44 -13.32
C ASN A 90 -2.01 2.39 -13.53
N ASP A 91 -2.15 3.68 -13.18
CA ASP A 91 -1.05 4.66 -13.19
C ASP A 91 -0.70 5.15 -11.77
N LEU A 92 -0.78 4.25 -10.78
CA LEU A 92 -0.42 4.54 -9.39
C LEU A 92 1.10 4.63 -9.19
N PRO A 93 1.57 5.32 -8.14
CA PRO A 93 2.95 5.21 -7.69
C PRO A 93 3.34 3.75 -7.49
N TYR A 94 4.54 3.38 -7.97
CA TYR A 94 5.04 2.02 -7.90
C TYR A 94 6.49 1.97 -7.45
N MET A 95 6.86 0.82 -6.89
CA MET A 95 8.23 0.47 -6.57
C MET A 95 8.86 -0.30 -7.74
N VAL A 96 10.17 -0.13 -7.92
CA VAL A 96 11.02 -0.96 -8.80
C VAL A 96 12.22 -1.47 -8.02
N VAL A 97 12.65 -2.70 -8.31
CA VAL A 97 13.92 -3.23 -7.83
C VAL A 97 14.93 -3.28 -8.96
N HIS A 98 16.04 -2.54 -8.80
CA HIS A 98 17.15 -2.56 -9.73
C HIS A 98 18.40 -3.21 -9.11
N ARG A 99 19.35 -3.59 -9.98
CA ARG A 99 20.72 -3.97 -9.59
C ARG A 99 20.81 -5.09 -8.53
N LEU A 100 19.82 -6.00 -8.48
CA LEU A 100 19.79 -7.11 -7.52
C LEU A 100 20.89 -8.13 -7.82
N ALA A 101 21.80 -8.34 -6.87
CA ALA A 101 22.86 -9.32 -6.91
C ALA A 101 23.01 -10.03 -5.56
N VAL A 102 23.47 -11.29 -5.63
CA VAL A 102 23.76 -12.15 -4.48
C VAL A 102 25.19 -12.62 -4.58
N ALA A 103 25.93 -12.54 -3.47
CA ALA A 103 27.31 -13.03 -3.38
C ALA A 103 27.39 -14.50 -3.84
N GLU A 104 28.45 -14.86 -4.57
CA GLU A 104 28.60 -16.18 -5.19
C GLU A 104 28.53 -17.32 -4.17
N GLU A 105 29.18 -17.14 -3.03
CA GLU A 105 29.18 -18.05 -1.88
C GLU A 105 27.81 -18.20 -1.20
N MET A 106 26.87 -17.29 -1.47
CA MET A 106 25.52 -17.29 -0.90
C MET A 106 24.42 -17.65 -1.90
N LYS A 107 24.78 -18.04 -3.13
CA LYS A 107 23.81 -18.44 -4.17
C LYS A 107 23.07 -19.72 -3.80
N ARG A 108 21.90 -19.91 -4.45
CA ARG A 108 21.01 -21.08 -4.29
C ARG A 108 20.41 -21.25 -2.89
N GLN A 109 20.43 -20.19 -2.08
CA GLN A 109 19.82 -20.16 -0.73
C GLN A 109 18.53 -19.31 -0.67
N GLY A 110 17.96 -18.96 -1.83
CA GLY A 110 16.73 -18.18 -1.92
C GLY A 110 16.87 -16.68 -1.57
N LEU A 111 18.09 -16.15 -1.44
CA LEU A 111 18.32 -14.76 -1.02
C LEU A 111 17.71 -13.70 -1.94
N ALA A 112 17.71 -13.91 -3.26
CA ALA A 112 17.04 -12.99 -4.18
C ALA A 112 15.52 -12.92 -3.90
N LYS A 113 14.87 -14.07 -3.65
CA LYS A 113 13.46 -14.12 -3.26
C LYS A 113 13.21 -13.42 -1.94
N ARG A 114 14.07 -13.67 -0.94
CA ARG A 114 13.98 -12.97 0.35
C ARG A 114 14.17 -11.46 0.20
N PHE A 115 15.06 -11.01 -0.68
CA PHE A 115 15.26 -9.58 -0.95
C PHE A 115 14.00 -8.97 -1.56
N MET A 116 13.39 -9.60 -2.55
CA MET A 116 12.15 -9.12 -3.15
C MET A 116 11.01 -9.02 -2.12
N LEU A 117 10.89 -10.00 -1.21
CA LEU A 117 9.91 -9.95 -0.12
C LEU A 117 10.19 -8.83 0.89
N GLN A 118 11.46 -8.54 1.19
CA GLN A 118 11.82 -7.38 2.01
C GLN A 118 11.59 -6.06 1.26
N ALA A 119 11.76 -6.03 -0.06
CA ALA A 119 11.40 -4.87 -0.86
C ALA A 119 9.89 -4.58 -0.78
N GLU A 120 9.04 -5.61 -0.84
CA GLU A 120 7.60 -5.43 -0.59
C GLU A 120 7.33 -4.83 0.79
N GLU A 121 8.10 -5.19 1.81
CA GLU A 121 7.98 -4.63 3.16
C GLU A 121 8.33 -3.14 3.22
N VAL A 122 9.42 -2.75 2.54
CA VAL A 122 9.78 -1.35 2.36
C VAL A 122 8.66 -0.60 1.63
N SER A 123 8.07 -1.20 0.59
CA SER A 123 6.95 -0.62 -0.15
C SER A 123 5.72 -0.40 0.72
N ARG A 124 5.32 -1.40 1.53
CA ARG A 124 4.20 -1.30 2.47
C ARG A 124 4.40 -0.16 3.47
N SER A 125 5.61 0.00 4.00
CA SER A 125 5.92 1.09 4.95
C SER A 125 5.80 2.49 4.34
N LYS A 126 5.88 2.61 3.01
CA LYS A 126 5.72 3.85 2.26
C LYS A 126 4.29 4.07 1.75
N GLY A 127 3.38 3.12 1.94
CA GLY A 127 2.01 3.17 1.41
C GLY A 127 1.97 3.10 -0.12
N VAL A 128 2.96 2.44 -0.74
CA VAL A 128 3.03 2.18 -2.18
C VAL A 128 2.80 0.70 -2.39
N TYR A 129 1.77 0.35 -3.16
CA TYR A 129 1.31 -1.02 -3.30
C TYR A 129 1.52 -1.62 -4.68
N GLU A 130 1.95 -0.83 -5.67
CA GLU A 130 2.32 -1.35 -6.98
C GLU A 130 3.81 -1.71 -7.04
N PHE A 131 4.13 -2.87 -7.59
CA PHE A 131 5.50 -3.31 -7.84
C PHE A 131 5.66 -3.66 -9.32
N ARG A 132 6.50 -2.91 -10.03
CA ARG A 132 6.85 -3.17 -11.43
C ARG A 132 8.29 -3.65 -11.56
N ILE A 133 8.52 -4.55 -12.50
CA ILE A 133 9.85 -5.08 -12.79
C ILE A 133 9.99 -5.49 -14.25
N ASP A 134 11.19 -5.32 -14.81
CA ASP A 134 11.56 -5.81 -16.14
C ASP A 134 12.75 -6.77 -16.09
N THR A 135 12.83 -7.65 -17.09
CA THR A 135 14.00 -8.50 -17.30
C THR A 135 14.16 -8.88 -18.77
N ASN A 136 15.38 -9.22 -19.17
CA ASN A 136 15.65 -9.76 -20.51
C ASN A 136 14.91 -11.10 -20.73
N PHE A 137 14.60 -11.38 -22.00
CA PHE A 137 13.89 -12.59 -22.45
C PHE A 137 14.61 -13.90 -22.10
N ASP A 138 15.93 -13.88 -22.05
CA ASP A 138 16.81 -15.02 -21.82
C ASP A 138 17.17 -15.23 -20.34
N ASN A 139 16.78 -14.30 -19.44
CA ASN A 139 17.06 -14.39 -18.02
C ASN A 139 16.11 -15.37 -17.30
N GLN A 140 16.28 -16.66 -17.59
CA GLN A 140 15.46 -17.75 -17.05
C GLN A 140 15.50 -17.86 -15.52
N TYR A 141 16.52 -17.30 -14.87
CA TYR A 141 16.56 -17.22 -13.42
C TYR A 141 15.56 -16.19 -12.89
N MET A 142 15.62 -14.96 -13.43
CA MET A 142 14.72 -13.89 -13.04
C MET A 142 13.27 -14.19 -13.40
N LEU A 143 13.01 -14.75 -14.59
CA LEU A 143 11.66 -15.15 -15.00
C LEU A 143 11.03 -16.17 -14.03
N ARG A 144 11.79 -17.16 -13.56
CA ARG A 144 11.32 -18.11 -12.53
C ARG A 144 11.11 -17.45 -11.17
N LEU A 145 11.94 -16.47 -10.82
CA LEU A 145 11.78 -15.72 -9.57
C LEU A 145 10.49 -14.90 -9.58
N ILE A 146 10.25 -14.14 -10.66
CA ILE A 146 9.05 -13.33 -10.94
C ILE A 146 7.79 -14.20 -10.85
N ASP A 147 7.78 -15.33 -11.56
CA ASP A 147 6.68 -16.31 -11.52
C ASP A 147 6.42 -16.82 -10.09
N SER A 148 7.48 -17.22 -9.37
CA SER A 148 7.36 -17.72 -7.99
C SER A 148 6.89 -16.67 -6.95
N LEU A 149 6.88 -15.39 -7.34
CA LEU A 149 6.44 -14.26 -6.54
C LEU A 149 5.03 -13.78 -6.93
N GLY A 150 4.42 -14.37 -7.96
CA GLY A 150 3.05 -14.06 -8.38
C GLY A 150 2.91 -12.76 -9.16
N PHE A 151 3.94 -12.38 -9.92
CA PHE A 151 3.85 -11.25 -10.85
C PHE A 151 3.08 -11.62 -12.11
N SER A 152 2.33 -10.67 -12.64
CA SER A 152 1.60 -10.75 -13.90
C SER A 152 2.41 -10.12 -15.03
N TYR A 153 2.38 -10.71 -16.23
CA TYR A 153 3.01 -10.14 -17.41
C TYR A 153 2.20 -8.96 -17.95
N SER A 154 2.86 -7.82 -18.18
CA SER A 154 2.22 -6.56 -18.60
C SER A 154 2.57 -6.14 -20.03
N GLY A 155 3.62 -6.73 -20.63
CA GLY A 155 4.06 -6.40 -21.98
C GLY A 155 5.58 -6.30 -22.12
N GLU A 156 6.03 -5.48 -23.07
CA GLU A 156 7.45 -5.29 -23.36
C GLU A 156 7.84 -3.81 -23.27
N VAL A 157 8.98 -3.51 -22.64
CA VAL A 157 9.49 -2.13 -22.50
C VAL A 157 10.80 -1.95 -23.25
N PRO A 158 11.03 -0.79 -23.88
CA PRO A 158 12.30 -0.49 -24.52
C PRO A 158 13.38 -0.23 -23.47
N TYR A 159 14.52 -0.89 -23.59
CA TYR A 159 15.67 -0.68 -22.73
C TYR A 159 16.96 -0.72 -23.53
N ARG A 160 17.65 0.43 -23.64
CA ARG A 160 18.93 0.57 -24.37
C ARG A 160 18.94 -0.01 -25.79
N GLY A 161 17.84 0.15 -26.53
CA GLY A 161 17.71 -0.31 -27.92
C GLY A 161 17.26 -1.76 -28.09
N GLU A 162 17.06 -2.50 -26.99
CA GLU A 162 16.45 -3.83 -26.98
C GLU A 162 15.09 -3.78 -26.25
N LYS A 163 14.31 -4.86 -26.36
CA LYS A 163 13.09 -5.02 -25.57
C LYS A 163 13.35 -5.89 -24.35
N ARG A 164 12.60 -5.63 -23.27
CA ARG A 164 12.54 -6.48 -22.07
C ARG A 164 11.12 -6.83 -21.73
N LYS A 165 10.92 -8.00 -21.13
CA LYS A 165 9.62 -8.40 -20.58
C LYS A 165 9.35 -7.61 -19.31
N ALA A 166 8.18 -7.00 -19.23
CA ALA A 166 7.71 -6.21 -18.11
C ALA A 166 6.59 -6.92 -17.36
N PHE A 167 6.61 -6.79 -16.04
CA PHE A 167 5.68 -7.45 -15.14
C PHE A 167 5.26 -6.50 -14.02
N GLU A 168 4.05 -6.70 -13.49
CA GLU A 168 3.54 -5.99 -12.32
C GLU A 168 2.96 -6.94 -11.28
N LYS A 169 2.87 -6.45 -10.06
CA LYS A 169 2.23 -7.13 -8.94
C LYS A 169 1.71 -6.09 -7.95
N SER A 170 0.51 -6.34 -7.45
CA SER A 170 -0.09 -5.59 -6.35
C SER A 170 0.30 -6.21 -5.01
N ILE A 171 0.72 -5.36 -4.07
CA ILE A 171 1.20 -5.73 -2.75
C ILE A 171 0.07 -5.49 -1.76
N ARG A 172 -0.44 -6.57 -1.17
CA ARG A 172 -1.46 -6.48 -0.12
C ARG A 172 -0.91 -5.69 1.10
N PRO A 173 -1.63 -4.68 1.62
CA PRO A 173 -1.26 -3.95 2.83
C PRO A 173 -1.30 -4.83 4.08
N HIS A 174 -0.63 -4.39 5.15
CA HIS A 174 -0.72 -5.04 6.44
C HIS A 174 -2.14 -4.97 7.01
N SER A 175 -2.54 -6.07 7.60
CA SER A 175 -3.79 -6.18 8.35
C SER A 175 -3.49 -6.03 9.84
N SER A 176 -4.16 -5.08 10.49
CA SER A 176 -4.01 -4.82 11.92
C SER A 176 -5.24 -5.32 12.67
N SER A 177 -5.04 -5.93 13.84
CA SER A 177 -6.16 -6.20 14.74
C SER A 177 -6.53 -4.93 15.49
N PHE A 178 -7.83 -4.70 15.70
CA PHE A 178 -8.35 -3.56 16.43
C PHE A 178 -9.20 -3.99 17.64
N GLY A 179 -8.81 -5.09 18.29
CA GLY A 179 -9.39 -5.52 19.57
C GLY A 179 -10.70 -6.33 19.45
N ILE A 180 -11.00 -6.87 18.26
CA ILE A 180 -12.08 -7.85 18.08
C ILE A 180 -11.49 -9.12 17.45
N PRO A 181 -11.64 -10.29 18.10
CA PRO A 181 -11.13 -11.56 17.58
C PRO A 181 -11.64 -11.88 16.17
N GLY A 182 -10.71 -12.22 15.28
CA GLY A 182 -11.00 -12.59 13.90
C GLY A 182 -11.31 -11.41 12.96
N TYR A 183 -11.30 -10.17 13.46
CA TYR A 183 -11.45 -8.98 12.63
C TYR A 183 -10.12 -8.24 12.49
N THR A 184 -9.89 -7.72 11.29
CA THR A 184 -8.72 -6.93 10.93
C THR A 184 -9.09 -5.72 10.10
N ILE A 185 -8.23 -4.72 10.10
CA ILE A 185 -8.35 -3.51 9.29
C ILE A 185 -7.08 -3.35 8.45
N ARG A 186 -7.24 -3.01 7.17
CA ARG A 186 -6.12 -2.72 6.25
C ARG A 186 -6.54 -1.68 5.24
N GLU A 187 -5.58 -0.96 4.67
CA GLU A 187 -5.87 0.00 3.60
C GLU A 187 -6.48 -0.73 2.38
N ALA A 188 -7.43 -0.08 1.72
CA ALA A 188 -7.97 -0.51 0.43
C ALA A 188 -6.97 -0.17 -0.68
N ILE A 189 -6.75 -1.09 -1.61
CA ILE A 189 -5.90 -0.89 -2.79
C ILE A 189 -6.72 -1.01 -4.06
N TYR A 190 -6.12 -0.68 -5.21
CA TYR A 190 -6.81 -0.65 -6.51
C TYR A 190 -7.56 -1.96 -6.83
N GLU A 191 -6.98 -3.11 -6.49
CA GLU A 191 -7.54 -4.45 -6.72
C GLU A 191 -8.73 -4.76 -5.84
N ASP A 192 -8.93 -4.04 -4.74
CA ASP A 192 -10.09 -4.22 -3.88
C ASP A 192 -11.37 -3.60 -4.47
N ALA A 193 -11.27 -2.81 -5.55
CA ALA A 193 -12.41 -2.13 -6.14
C ALA A 193 -13.56 -3.09 -6.49
N GLU A 194 -13.23 -4.28 -7.01
CA GLU A 194 -14.23 -5.29 -7.36
C GLU A 194 -14.98 -5.80 -6.12
N ILE A 195 -14.25 -6.22 -5.07
CA ILE A 195 -14.88 -6.74 -3.84
C ILE A 195 -15.66 -5.66 -3.08
N ILE A 196 -15.22 -4.40 -3.16
CA ILE A 196 -15.92 -3.25 -2.56
C ILE A 196 -17.22 -2.98 -3.32
N TYR A 197 -17.13 -2.87 -4.65
CA TYR A 197 -18.29 -2.65 -5.51
C TYR A 197 -19.33 -3.75 -5.34
N GLU A 198 -18.92 -5.03 -5.40
CA GLU A 198 -19.84 -6.16 -5.22
C GLU A 198 -20.50 -6.16 -3.84
N ALA A 199 -19.76 -5.81 -2.78
CA ALA A 199 -20.30 -5.71 -1.43
C ALA A 199 -21.35 -4.60 -1.32
N ILE A 200 -21.10 -3.43 -1.93
CA ILE A 200 -22.02 -2.31 -1.96
C ILE A 200 -23.24 -2.65 -2.81
N ASP A 201 -23.05 -3.15 -4.03
CA ASP A 201 -24.12 -3.44 -4.98
C ASP A 201 -25.09 -4.48 -4.45
N LYS A 202 -24.56 -5.55 -3.84
CA LYS A 202 -25.38 -6.59 -3.19
C LYS A 202 -26.27 -6.05 -2.06
N HIS A 203 -25.85 -4.99 -1.37
CA HIS A 203 -26.58 -4.40 -0.23
C HIS A 203 -27.01 -2.96 -0.50
N ARG A 204 -27.13 -2.58 -1.77
CA ARG A 204 -27.37 -1.21 -2.23
C ARG A 204 -28.58 -0.57 -1.58
N GLU A 205 -29.69 -1.31 -1.53
CA GLU A 205 -30.95 -0.84 -0.94
C GLU A 205 -30.87 -0.57 0.55
N ASP A 206 -30.01 -1.29 1.28
CA ASP A 206 -29.81 -1.07 2.71
C ASP A 206 -28.80 0.05 2.98
N LEU A 207 -27.72 0.14 2.19
CA LEU A 207 -26.69 1.16 2.36
C LEU A 207 -27.17 2.55 1.94
N ARG A 208 -27.93 2.66 0.85
CA ARG A 208 -28.41 3.95 0.30
C ARG A 208 -29.37 4.71 1.22
N ILE A 209 -29.91 4.06 2.24
CA ILE A 209 -30.74 4.71 3.27
C ILE A 209 -29.99 5.88 3.91
N TRP A 210 -28.69 5.71 4.16
CA TRP A 210 -27.86 6.71 4.86
C TRP A 210 -26.61 7.14 4.08
N LEU A 211 -26.32 6.53 2.94
CA LEU A 211 -25.11 6.79 2.16
C LEU A 211 -25.47 7.20 0.72
N PRO A 212 -25.70 8.50 0.46
CA PRO A 212 -26.17 8.96 -0.85
C PRO A 212 -25.20 8.64 -2.00
N PHE A 213 -23.90 8.54 -1.71
CA PHE A 213 -22.87 8.22 -2.71
C PHE A 213 -23.09 6.85 -3.37
N VAL A 214 -23.81 5.94 -2.70
CA VAL A 214 -24.06 4.59 -3.20
C VAL A 214 -24.70 4.64 -4.58
N ASP A 215 -25.63 5.56 -4.83
CA ASP A 215 -26.32 5.69 -6.12
C ASP A 215 -25.43 6.24 -7.24
N GLY A 216 -24.32 6.89 -6.88
CA GLY A 216 -23.29 7.33 -7.83
C GLY A 216 -22.32 6.24 -8.23
N LEU A 217 -22.21 5.16 -7.45
CA LEU A 217 -21.32 4.03 -7.69
C LEU A 217 -22.02 2.98 -8.58
N ASN A 218 -21.78 3.02 -9.89
CA ASN A 218 -22.53 2.25 -10.89
C ASN A 218 -21.76 1.06 -11.46
N CYS A 219 -20.44 1.06 -11.35
CA CYS A 219 -19.60 -0.04 -11.80
C CYS A 219 -18.27 -0.11 -11.04
N VAL A 220 -17.53 -1.20 -11.22
CA VAL A 220 -16.18 -1.38 -10.64
C VAL A 220 -15.23 -0.24 -11.05
N ALA A 221 -15.35 0.31 -12.25
CA ALA A 221 -14.50 1.40 -12.73
C ALA A 221 -14.68 2.71 -11.95
N ASP A 222 -15.87 2.94 -11.36
CA ASP A 222 -16.12 4.11 -10.51
C ASP A 222 -15.31 3.97 -9.20
N GLU A 223 -15.33 2.79 -8.59
CA GLU A 223 -14.57 2.49 -7.37
C GLU A 223 -13.06 2.50 -7.65
N GLN A 224 -12.63 1.94 -8.79
CA GLN A 224 -11.23 2.02 -9.24
C GLN A 224 -10.76 3.47 -9.37
N SER A 225 -11.58 4.34 -9.96
CA SER A 225 -11.26 5.76 -10.12
C SER A 225 -11.14 6.47 -8.76
N PHE A 226 -12.03 6.16 -7.82
CA PHE A 226 -11.98 6.69 -6.46
C PHE A 226 -10.72 6.22 -5.71
N LEU A 227 -10.46 4.91 -5.69
CA LEU A 227 -9.28 4.36 -5.04
C LEU A 227 -8.01 4.86 -5.70
N GLU A 228 -7.97 5.01 -7.04
CA GLU A 228 -6.83 5.58 -7.73
C GLU A 228 -6.56 7.03 -7.33
N SER A 229 -7.62 7.85 -7.20
CA SER A 229 -7.49 9.24 -6.76
C SER A 229 -6.89 9.36 -5.35
N THR A 230 -7.26 8.45 -4.45
CA THR A 230 -6.72 8.35 -3.09
C THR A 230 -5.27 7.80 -3.12
N LEU A 231 -5.10 6.70 -3.87
CA LEU A 231 -3.92 6.05 -4.46
C LEU A 231 -2.74 6.96 -4.80
N LYS A 232 -3.02 8.07 -5.47
CA LYS A 232 -2.03 9.01 -5.99
C LYS A 232 -1.53 10.00 -4.95
N VAL A 233 -2.28 10.26 -3.90
CA VAL A 233 -1.86 11.16 -2.82
C VAL A 233 -0.78 10.49 -1.97
N PRO A 234 0.36 11.16 -1.68
CA PRO A 234 1.39 10.59 -0.81
C PRO A 234 0.83 10.09 0.52
N TYR A 235 1.26 8.91 0.97
CA TYR A 235 0.71 8.22 2.16
C TYR A 235 0.68 9.08 3.44
N LYS A 236 1.63 10.01 3.58
CA LYS A 236 1.66 10.95 4.72
C LYS A 236 0.46 11.87 4.75
N GLU A 237 0.00 12.32 3.59
CA GLU A 237 -1.04 13.34 3.43
C GLU A 237 -2.42 12.74 3.16
N ARG A 238 -2.47 11.55 2.56
CA ARG A 238 -3.71 10.93 2.10
C ARG A 238 -4.74 10.73 3.21
N ASP A 239 -6.00 10.82 2.80
CA ASP A 239 -7.16 10.35 3.55
C ASP A 239 -7.34 8.85 3.27
N VAL A 240 -6.92 8.03 4.24
CA VAL A 240 -6.84 6.57 4.05
C VAL A 240 -8.23 5.96 4.14
N VAL A 241 -8.59 5.14 3.15
CA VAL A 241 -9.77 4.26 3.17
C VAL A 241 -9.32 2.87 3.60
N TYR A 242 -9.95 2.34 4.64
CA TYR A 242 -9.66 1.00 5.15
C TYR A 242 -10.81 0.03 4.92
N ILE A 243 -10.45 -1.21 4.59
CA ILE A 243 -11.34 -2.36 4.59
C ILE A 243 -11.33 -2.99 5.97
N ILE A 244 -12.53 -3.20 6.51
CA ILE A 244 -12.74 -4.06 7.68
C ILE A 244 -12.97 -5.47 7.16
N GLU A 245 -12.16 -6.41 7.64
CA GLU A 245 -12.20 -7.81 7.23
C GLU A 245 -12.50 -8.72 8.41
N LYS A 246 -13.15 -9.86 8.14
CA LYS A 246 -13.20 -11.00 9.04
C LYS A 246 -12.56 -12.19 8.35
N GLY A 247 -11.36 -12.57 8.79
CA GLY A 247 -10.48 -13.39 7.95
C GLY A 247 -10.11 -12.63 6.68
N PHE A 248 -10.60 -13.07 5.53
CA PHE A 248 -10.43 -12.38 4.23
C PHE A 248 -11.75 -11.86 3.66
N ALA A 249 -12.87 -12.00 4.38
CA ALA A 249 -14.17 -11.52 3.91
C ALA A 249 -14.35 -10.04 4.26
N ILE A 250 -14.69 -9.22 3.26
CA ILE A 250 -15.06 -7.82 3.45
C ILE A 250 -16.29 -7.71 4.35
N CYS A 251 -16.20 -6.83 5.35
CA CYS A 251 -17.27 -6.56 6.31
C CYS A 251 -17.82 -5.13 6.17
N GLY A 252 -17.01 -4.21 5.69
CA GLY A 252 -17.34 -2.79 5.58
C GLY A 252 -16.12 -1.94 5.28
N LEU A 253 -16.34 -0.65 5.09
CA LEU A 253 -15.28 0.35 4.99
C LEU A 253 -15.33 1.32 6.16
N ILE A 254 -14.16 1.82 6.52
CA ILE A 254 -13.98 2.92 7.45
C ILE A 254 -12.78 3.73 6.98
N GLY A 255 -12.81 5.05 7.09
CA GLY A 255 -11.69 5.85 6.64
C GLY A 255 -11.79 7.28 7.06
N PHE A 256 -10.76 8.03 6.68
CA PHE A 256 -10.72 9.47 6.84
C PHE A 256 -11.23 10.14 5.57
N HIS A 257 -11.78 11.34 5.72
CA HIS A 257 -12.08 12.24 4.61
C HIS A 257 -12.09 13.68 5.10
N PHE A 258 -11.98 14.62 4.15
CA PHE A 258 -11.96 16.05 4.40
C PHE A 258 -10.90 16.49 5.43
N SER A 259 -9.72 15.87 5.41
CA SER A 259 -8.65 16.28 6.32
C SER A 259 -8.15 17.69 6.03
N ASP A 260 -8.01 18.46 7.09
CA ASP A 260 -7.48 19.82 7.11
C ASP A 260 -6.23 19.81 7.99
N ARG A 261 -5.08 19.62 7.34
CA ARG A 261 -3.78 19.48 8.01
C ARG A 261 -3.36 20.77 8.71
N THR A 262 -3.68 21.91 8.13
CA THR A 262 -3.38 23.23 8.72
C THR A 262 -4.07 23.39 10.07
N ASN A 263 -5.31 22.92 10.19
CA ASN A 263 -6.07 22.98 11.45
C ASN A 263 -6.00 21.69 12.27
N HIS A 264 -5.16 20.73 11.88
CA HIS A 264 -5.01 19.44 12.54
C HIS A 264 -6.37 18.77 12.81
N ARG A 265 -7.26 18.71 11.81
CA ARG A 265 -8.55 18.03 11.93
C ARG A 265 -8.88 17.10 10.77
N THR A 266 -9.72 16.10 11.02
CA THR A 266 -10.20 15.13 10.04
C THR A 266 -11.62 14.67 10.37
N GLU A 267 -12.28 14.00 9.43
CA GLU A 267 -13.58 13.35 9.60
C GLU A 267 -13.45 11.84 9.38
N ILE A 268 -14.15 11.04 10.20
CA ILE A 268 -14.25 9.59 10.00
C ILE A 268 -15.62 9.25 9.42
N GLY A 269 -15.62 8.54 8.30
CA GLY A 269 -16.79 7.94 7.68
C GLY A 269 -16.70 6.41 7.72
N TYR A 270 -17.85 5.73 7.78
CA TYR A 270 -17.91 4.27 7.79
C TYR A 270 -19.23 3.71 7.31
N TRP A 271 -19.18 2.45 6.89
CA TRP A 271 -20.34 1.58 6.75
C TRP A 271 -19.98 0.13 7.05
N LEU A 272 -21.00 -0.66 7.38
CA LEU A 272 -20.84 -2.07 7.70
C LEU A 272 -21.98 -2.87 7.08
N LEU A 273 -21.65 -4.01 6.47
CA LEU A 273 -22.64 -4.92 5.92
C LEU A 273 -23.59 -5.44 7.01
N PRO A 274 -24.88 -5.67 6.68
CA PRO A 274 -25.91 -6.06 7.65
C PRO A 274 -25.52 -7.22 8.56
N GLU A 275 -24.83 -8.23 8.03
CA GLU A 275 -24.47 -9.46 8.74
C GLU A 275 -23.45 -9.24 9.86
N TYR A 276 -22.74 -8.11 9.86
CA TYR A 276 -21.72 -7.78 10.85
C TYR A 276 -22.16 -6.70 11.86
N ARG A 277 -23.37 -6.14 11.71
CA ARG A 277 -23.93 -5.12 12.62
C ARG A 277 -24.23 -5.68 14.01
N GLY A 278 -24.33 -4.79 14.99
CA GLY A 278 -24.64 -5.13 16.39
C GLY A 278 -23.51 -5.80 17.17
N LYS A 279 -22.32 -5.98 16.57
CA LYS A 279 -21.16 -6.68 17.17
C LYS A 279 -20.08 -5.75 17.73
N GLY A 280 -20.34 -4.44 17.76
CA GLY A 280 -19.37 -3.43 18.22
C GLY A 280 -18.20 -3.17 17.26
N VAL A 281 -18.24 -3.72 16.04
CA VAL A 281 -17.15 -3.63 15.03
C VAL A 281 -16.75 -2.20 14.73
N ILE A 282 -17.71 -1.36 14.33
CA ILE A 282 -17.42 0.05 14.03
C ILE A 282 -16.98 0.82 15.28
N THR A 283 -17.58 0.59 16.45
CA THR A 283 -17.16 1.27 17.69
C THR A 283 -15.68 1.01 17.99
N ARG A 284 -15.21 -0.23 17.84
CA ARG A 284 -13.79 -0.57 18.03
C ARG A 284 -12.90 -0.03 16.91
N ALA A 285 -13.35 -0.10 15.66
CA ALA A 285 -12.60 0.42 14.53
C ALA A 285 -12.43 1.95 14.59
N VAL A 286 -13.47 2.70 14.98
CA VAL A 286 -13.41 4.15 15.20
C VAL A 286 -12.47 4.49 16.34
N HIS A 287 -12.51 3.76 17.46
CA HIS A 287 -11.55 3.96 18.56
C HIS A 287 -10.11 3.79 18.08
N TYR A 288 -9.82 2.69 17.37
CA TYR A 288 -8.50 2.41 16.80
C TYR A 288 -8.03 3.53 15.85
N LEU A 289 -8.92 4.02 14.98
CA LEU A 289 -8.59 5.14 14.11
C LEU A 289 -8.43 6.46 14.85
N CYS A 290 -9.12 6.68 15.98
CA CYS A 290 -8.90 7.86 16.81
C CYS A 290 -7.51 7.87 17.42
N GLU A 291 -7.07 6.74 17.98
CA GLU A 291 -5.70 6.57 18.50
C GLU A 291 -4.67 6.84 17.40
N TRP A 292 -4.84 6.22 16.23
CA TRP A 292 -3.93 6.43 15.11
C TRP A 292 -3.90 7.89 14.64
N ALA A 293 -5.07 8.51 14.48
CA ALA A 293 -5.18 9.90 14.02
C ALA A 293 -4.50 10.88 14.99
N PHE A 294 -4.69 10.70 16.31
CA PHE A 294 -4.12 11.57 17.32
C PHE A 294 -2.63 11.33 17.59
N PHE A 295 -2.16 10.08 17.57
CA PHE A 295 -0.79 9.74 17.96
C PHE A 295 0.16 9.55 16.76
N GLU A 296 -0.32 9.02 15.63
CA GLU A 296 0.52 8.74 14.45
C GLU A 296 0.41 9.83 13.37
N LYS A 297 -0.73 10.53 13.28
CA LYS A 297 -0.96 11.60 12.27
C LYS A 297 -1.02 13.02 12.83
N ASP A 298 -0.80 13.19 14.12
CA ASP A 298 -0.79 14.48 14.82
C ASP A 298 -2.03 15.34 14.56
N PHE A 299 -3.20 14.71 14.41
CA PHE A 299 -4.45 15.43 14.47
C PHE A 299 -4.77 15.86 15.91
N ASN A 300 -5.48 16.97 16.06
CA ASN A 300 -6.00 17.45 17.33
C ASN A 300 -7.52 17.23 17.45
N ARG A 301 -8.22 17.09 16.32
CA ARG A 301 -9.68 16.98 16.27
C ARG A 301 -10.15 15.94 15.25
N ILE A 302 -11.12 15.13 15.65
CA ILE A 302 -11.80 14.18 14.77
C ILE A 302 -13.29 14.47 14.80
N GLN A 303 -13.92 14.48 13.63
CA GLN A 303 -15.34 14.68 13.45
C GLN A 303 -16.02 13.39 12.99
N ILE A 304 -17.28 13.20 13.39
CA ILE A 304 -18.19 12.21 12.81
C ILE A 304 -19.52 12.91 12.54
N ARG A 305 -20.04 12.77 11.33
CA ARG A 305 -21.35 13.28 10.92
C ARG A 305 -22.34 12.14 10.80
N CYS A 306 -23.57 12.33 11.31
CA CYS A 306 -24.60 11.31 11.27
C CYS A 306 -25.96 11.94 11.00
N ALA A 307 -26.72 11.42 10.04
CA ALA A 307 -28.13 11.77 9.93
C ALA A 307 -28.85 11.55 11.27
N VAL A 308 -29.70 12.52 11.67
CA VAL A 308 -30.41 12.49 12.97
C VAL A 308 -31.22 11.21 13.14
N GLY A 309 -31.81 10.69 12.05
CA GLY A 309 -32.58 9.45 12.05
C GLY A 309 -31.73 8.17 12.21
N ASN A 310 -30.43 8.23 11.92
CA ASN A 310 -29.54 7.06 11.98
C ASN A 310 -29.09 6.77 13.41
N GLN A 311 -29.99 6.26 14.25
CA GLN A 311 -29.73 5.97 15.66
C GLN A 311 -28.52 5.03 15.88
N PRO A 312 -28.31 3.96 15.08
CA PRO A 312 -27.12 3.13 15.21
C PRO A 312 -25.81 3.91 15.02
N SER A 313 -25.76 4.81 14.03
CA SER A 313 -24.57 5.62 13.78
C SER A 313 -24.34 6.66 14.88
N ASN A 314 -25.40 7.38 15.30
CA ASN A 314 -25.31 8.36 16.40
C ASN A 314 -24.86 7.73 17.73
N ALA A 315 -25.19 6.47 17.98
CA ALA A 315 -24.78 5.79 19.20
C ALA A 315 -23.27 5.49 19.27
N ILE A 316 -22.54 5.53 18.15
CA ILE A 316 -21.09 5.29 18.11
C ILE A 316 -20.29 6.45 18.72
N PRO A 317 -20.38 7.70 18.23
CA PRO A 317 -19.67 8.83 18.81
C PRO A 317 -20.02 9.01 20.30
N LEU A 318 -21.29 8.84 20.68
CA LEU A 318 -21.73 8.92 22.08
C LEU A 318 -21.02 7.89 22.99
N ARG A 319 -20.90 6.62 22.56
CA ARG A 319 -20.19 5.58 23.33
C ARG A 319 -18.69 5.87 23.46
N LEU A 320 -18.11 6.53 22.47
CA LEU A 320 -16.70 6.87 22.41
C LEU A 320 -16.37 8.22 23.07
N GLY A 321 -17.38 8.90 23.64
CA GLY A 321 -17.18 10.16 24.37
C GLY A 321 -17.02 11.39 23.47
N PHE A 322 -17.42 11.31 22.20
CA PHE A 322 -17.52 12.50 21.35
C PHE A 322 -18.59 13.45 21.89
N THR A 323 -18.37 14.74 21.72
CA THR A 323 -19.32 15.80 22.06
C THR A 323 -20.19 16.13 20.85
N LEU A 324 -21.51 16.18 21.03
CA LEU A 324 -22.44 16.74 20.03
C LEU A 324 -22.29 18.26 20.05
N GLU A 325 -21.81 18.85 18.95
CA GLU A 325 -21.61 20.29 18.85
C GLU A 325 -22.84 21.02 18.28
N GLY A 326 -23.62 20.32 17.46
CA GLY A 326 -24.85 20.84 16.89
C GLY A 326 -25.45 19.94 15.83
N THR A 327 -26.57 20.40 15.29
CA THR A 327 -27.29 19.75 14.21
C THR A 327 -27.35 20.71 13.03
N GLU A 328 -26.75 20.31 11.92
CA GLU A 328 -26.85 21.00 10.65
C GLU A 328 -28.22 20.68 10.02
N ARG A 329 -29.03 21.73 9.81
CA ARG A 329 -30.37 21.58 9.24
C ARG A 329 -30.25 21.31 7.74
N ASP A 330 -30.99 20.32 7.23
CA ASP A 330 -30.95 19.90 5.83
C ASP A 330 -29.51 19.67 5.31
N GLY A 331 -28.64 19.09 6.16
CA GLY A 331 -27.20 18.98 5.90
C GLY A 331 -26.81 17.97 4.82
N GLU A 332 -27.68 17.03 4.47
CA GLU A 332 -27.43 16.04 3.42
C GLU A 332 -28.69 15.69 2.63
N LEU A 333 -28.56 15.56 1.32
CA LEU A 333 -29.60 15.09 0.42
C LEU A 333 -29.53 13.56 0.30
N LEU A 334 -30.57 12.86 0.74
CA LEU A 334 -30.63 11.41 0.68
C LEU A 334 -31.08 10.92 -0.71
N SER A 335 -30.83 9.63 -0.98
CA SER A 335 -31.29 8.93 -2.19
C SER A 335 -32.81 8.99 -2.40
N SER A 336 -33.59 9.23 -1.35
CA SER A 336 -35.05 9.46 -1.43
C SER A 336 -35.42 10.78 -2.10
N GLY A 337 -34.47 11.71 -2.26
CA GLY A 337 -34.72 13.09 -2.71
C GLY A 337 -35.10 14.05 -1.57
N GLU A 338 -35.11 13.59 -0.32
CA GLU A 338 -35.38 14.40 0.86
C GLU A 338 -34.07 14.82 1.54
N TYR A 339 -34.05 16.04 2.07
CA TYR A 339 -32.96 16.48 2.94
C TYR A 339 -33.14 15.93 4.35
N THR A 340 -32.02 15.67 5.02
CA THR A 340 -32.02 15.25 6.41
C THR A 340 -31.06 16.10 7.24
N ASP A 341 -31.46 16.35 8.48
CA ASP A 341 -30.61 16.99 9.48
C ASP A 341 -29.43 16.09 9.85
N ILE A 342 -28.24 16.69 10.02
CA ILE A 342 -26.99 16.00 10.34
C ILE A 342 -26.49 16.42 11.72
N ASN A 343 -26.40 15.46 12.64
CA ASN A 343 -25.69 15.67 13.89
C ASN A 343 -24.17 15.67 13.64
N VAL A 344 -23.50 16.68 14.17
CA VAL A 344 -22.05 16.85 14.07
C VAL A 344 -21.42 16.60 15.43
N TYR A 345 -20.66 15.52 15.51
CA TYR A 345 -19.92 15.11 16.70
C TYR A 345 -18.43 15.39 16.56
N SER A 346 -17.77 15.71 17.66
CA SER A 346 -16.32 15.89 17.67
C SER A 346 -15.65 15.24 18.87
N LEU A 347 -14.40 14.83 18.68
CA LEU A 347 -13.50 14.39 19.74
C LEU A 347 -12.18 15.15 19.61
N LEU A 348 -11.71 15.72 20.72
CA LEU A 348 -10.39 16.35 20.79
C LEU A 348 -9.36 15.36 21.32
N ARG A 349 -8.10 15.52 20.92
CA ARG A 349 -6.98 14.66 21.34
C ARG A 349 -6.89 14.49 22.86
N LYS A 350 -7.16 15.56 23.61
CA LYS A 350 -7.13 15.57 25.09
C LYS A 350 -8.29 14.80 25.75
N GLU A 351 -9.30 14.39 24.99
CA GLU A 351 -10.53 13.75 25.47
C GLU A 351 -10.51 12.23 25.22
N LEU A 352 -9.58 11.73 24.41
CA LEU A 352 -9.37 10.30 24.22
C LEU A 352 -8.94 9.68 25.56
N LYS A 353 -9.65 8.64 25.98
CA LYS A 353 -9.48 7.99 27.29
C LYS A 353 -8.58 6.77 27.24
#